data_AF-A0A6I2RAG4-F1
#
_entry.id   AF-A0A6I2RAG4-F1
#
_cell.length_a   1.000
_cell.length_b   1.000
_cell.length_c   1.000
_cell.angle_alpha   90.00
_cell.angle_beta   90.00
_cell.angle_gamma   90.00
#
_symmetry.space_group_name_H-M   'P 1'
#
loop_
_entity.id
_entity.type
_entity.pdbx_description
1 polymer ?
#
loop_
_entity_poly.entity_id
_entity_poly.type
_entity_poly.pdbx_seq_one_letter_code
_entity_poly.pdbx_strand_id
1 'polypeptide(L)' 'MTRLTWQGNDRNSLICLCPTCRENFEITGSYRIRRANYRQTVKEICTYCQIRMGYDYYVTPVSERG' A
#
# COMPACT_ATOMS: atom_id res chain seq x y z
N MET A 1 -7.69 -1.41 19.92
CA MET A 1 -7.30 -0.60 18.74
C MET A 1 -7.07 -1.56 17.58
N THR A 2 -8.16 -2.07 17.03
CA THR A 2 -8.14 -3.17 16.05
C THR A 2 -7.83 -2.58 14.68
N ARG A 3 -6.58 -2.72 14.22
CA ARG A 3 -6.25 -2.61 12.80
C ARG A 3 -7.07 -3.69 12.09
N LEU A 4 -8.22 -3.30 11.54
CA LEU A 4 -9.02 -4.13 10.65
C LEU A 4 -8.21 -4.27 9.36
N THR A 5 -7.26 -5.21 9.35
CA THR A 5 -6.74 -5.76 8.10
C THR A 5 -7.91 -6.48 7.46
N TRP A 6 -8.68 -5.76 6.63
CA TRP A 6 -9.75 -6.33 5.81
C TRP A 6 -9.10 -7.37 4.89
N GLN A 7 -9.06 -8.59 5.40
CA GLN A 7 -8.60 -9.78 4.72
C GLN A 7 -9.75 -10.26 3.83
N GLY A 8 -10.03 -9.45 2.80
CA GLY A 8 -10.75 -9.91 1.62
C GLY A 8 -9.84 -10.86 0.86
N ASN A 9 -10.41 -11.94 0.34
CA ASN A 9 -9.79 -13.07 -0.36
C ASN A 9 -9.13 -12.69 -1.72
N ASP A 10 -8.59 -11.49 -1.82
CA ASP A 10 -7.98 -10.91 -2.99
C ASP A 10 -6.48 -10.87 -2.72
N ARG A 11 -5.65 -11.13 -3.72
CA ARG A 11 -4.17 -11.16 -3.60
C ARG A 11 -3.55 -9.78 -3.35
N ASN A 12 -4.26 -8.92 -2.61
CA ASN A 12 -4.04 -7.51 -2.52
C ASN A 12 -3.72 -7.17 -1.07
N SER A 13 -2.46 -6.90 -0.79
CA SER A 13 -1.99 -6.56 0.55
C SER A 13 -2.25 -5.08 0.82
N LEU A 14 -2.98 -4.76 1.89
CA LEU A 14 -3.14 -3.38 2.35
C LEU A 14 -1.89 -2.96 3.14
N ILE A 15 -1.22 -1.89 2.69
CA ILE A 15 0.00 -1.38 3.32
C ILE A 15 0.02 0.15 3.34
N CYS A 16 0.48 0.75 4.44
CA CYS A 16 0.66 2.20 4.52
C CYS A 16 1.99 2.60 3.88
N LEU A 17 1.96 3.37 2.79
CA LEU A 17 3.16 3.82 2.09
C LEU A 17 3.23 5.35 2.07
N CYS A 18 4.42 5.90 2.36
CA CYS A 18 4.73 7.30 2.09
C CYS A 18 4.93 7.52 0.57
N PRO A 19 4.84 8.76 0.06
CA PRO A 19 4.99 9.04 -1.37
C PRO A 19 6.28 8.48 -1.97
N THR A 20 7.40 8.54 -1.25
CA THR A 20 8.70 8.01 -1.71
C THR A 20 8.72 6.49 -1.81
N CYS A 21 8.20 5.79 -0.79
CA CYS A 21 8.12 4.32 -0.85
C CYS A 21 7.12 3.87 -1.91
N ARG A 22 5.98 4.55 -2.04
CA ARG A 22 4.98 4.29 -3.09
C ARG A 22 5.62 4.36 -4.47
N GLU A 23 6.35 5.44 -4.75
CA GLU A 23 7.05 5.64 -6.01
C GLU A 23 8.06 4.51 -6.29
N ASN A 24 8.86 4.12 -5.29
CA ASN A 24 9.79 3.01 -5.44
C ASN A 24 9.10 1.69 -5.81
N PHE A 25 7.95 1.40 -5.19
CA PHE A 25 7.15 0.22 -5.53
C PHE A 25 6.60 0.29 -6.97
N GLU A 26 6.20 1.47 -7.45
CA GLU A 26 5.76 1.64 -8.85
C GLU A 26 6.92 1.50 -9.83
N ILE A 27 8.09 2.06 -9.52
CA ILE A 27 9.30 1.95 -10.34
C ILE A 27 9.75 0.49 -10.48
N THR A 28 9.61 -0.30 -9.42
CA THR A 28 9.99 -1.73 -9.44
C THR A 28 9.16 -2.51 -10.47
N GLY A 29 7.94 -2.07 -10.80
CA GLY A 29 7.08 -2.70 -11.80
C GLY A 29 6.49 -4.07 -11.40
N SER A 30 7.04 -4.73 -10.37
CA SER A 30 6.57 -6.01 -9.85
C SER A 30 5.23 -5.93 -9.10
N TYR A 31 4.76 -4.72 -8.78
CA TYR A 31 3.55 -4.51 -7.99
C TYR A 31 2.66 -3.42 -8.57
N ARG A 32 1.35 -3.66 -8.56
CA ARG A 32 0.32 -2.66 -8.83
C ARG A 32 -0.15 -2.05 -7.53
N ILE A 33 -0.05 -0.73 -7.43
CA ILE A 33 -0.46 0.03 -6.25
C ILE A 33 -1.74 0.80 -6.55
N ARG A 34 -2.74 0.73 -5.67
CA ARG A 34 -3.95 1.55 -5.73
C ARG A 34 -4.26 2.15 -4.39
N ARG A 35 -4.74 3.39 -4.36
CA ARG A 35 -5.12 4.05 -3.10
C ARG A 35 -6.30 3.30 -2.49
N ALA A 36 -6.20 2.93 -1.22
CA ALA A 36 -7.27 2.18 -0.54
C ALA A 36 -8.47 3.06 -0.23
N ASN A 37 -8.21 4.31 0.17
CA ASN A 37 -9.25 5.30 0.44
C ASN A 37 -8.82 6.68 -0.07
N TYR A 38 -9.55 7.20 -1.08
CA TYR A 38 -9.30 8.53 -1.64
C TYR A 38 -9.73 9.68 -0.72
N ARG A 39 -10.64 9.40 0.23
CA ARG A 39 -11.16 10.37 1.20
C ARG A 39 -10.37 10.39 2.50
N GLN A 40 -9.35 9.55 2.64
CA GLN A 40 -8.49 9.51 3.82
C GLN A 40 -7.69 10.82 3.93
N THR A 41 -7.99 11.58 4.97
CA THR A 41 -7.29 12.82 5.35
C THR A 41 -6.21 12.57 6.40
N VAL A 42 -6.40 11.53 7.23
CA VAL A 42 -5.44 11.12 8.26
C VAL A 42 -4.32 10.32 7.61
N LYS A 43 -3.09 10.83 7.74
CA LYS A 43 -1.89 10.12 7.29
C LYS A 43 -1.36 9.24 8.42
N GLU A 44 -0.95 8.02 8.09
CA GLU A 44 -0.32 7.09 9.03
C GLU A 44 1.17 6.96 8.76
N ILE A 45 1.93 6.47 9.74
CA ILE A 45 3.36 6.25 9.54
C ILE A 45 3.59 5.14 8.51
N CYS A 46 4.49 5.38 7.55
CA CYS A 46 4.80 4.41 6.51
C CYS A 46 5.25 3.09 7.14
N THR A 47 4.60 1.99 6.74
CA THR A 47 4.94 0.66 7.26
C THR A 47 6.36 0.26 6.89
N TYR A 48 6.84 0.74 5.73
CA TYR A 48 8.15 0.39 5.18
C TYR A 48 9.30 1.18 5.81
N CYS A 49 9.24 2.51 5.74
CA CYS A 49 10.35 3.34 6.23
C CYS A 49 10.18 3.77 7.69
N GLN A 50 8.98 3.66 8.28
CA GLN A 50 8.68 4.08 9.66
C GLN A 50 9.14 5.51 10.01
N ILE A 51 9.29 6.39 9.00
CA ILE A 51 9.81 7.76 9.16
C ILE A 51 8.79 8.78 8.65
N ARG A 52 8.27 8.56 7.45
CA ARG A 52 7.40 9.52 6.75
C ARG A 52 5.94 9.12 6.88
N MET A 53 5.05 10.10 6.96
CA MET A 53 3.61 9.86 6.94
C MET A 53 3.12 9.55 5.50
N GLY A 54 2.14 8.67 5.39
CA GLY A 54 1.64 8.10 4.14
C GLY A 54 0.16 7.75 4.21
N TYR A 55 -0.32 7.06 3.19
CA TYR A 55 -1.69 6.59 3.08
C TYR A 55 -1.72 5.08 2.89
N ASP A 56 -2.89 4.50 3.08
CA ASP A 56 -3.12 3.10 2.79
C ASP A 56 -3.25 2.86 1.29
N TYR A 57 -2.48 1.88 0.83
CA TYR A 57 -2.52 1.40 -0.53
C TYR A 57 -2.75 -0.10 -0.57
N TYR A 58 -3.56 -0.51 -1.52
CA TYR A 58 -3.67 -1.87 -1.96
C TYR A 58 -2.52 -2.20 -2.91
N VAL A 59 -1.72 -3.20 -2.54
CA VAL A 59 -0.58 -3.68 -3.30
C VAL A 59 -0.89 -5.08 -3.83
N THR A 60 -1.05 -5.18 -5.15
CA THR A 60 -1.23 -6.45 -5.84
C THR A 60 0.09 -6.84 -6.50
N PRO A 61 0.68 -8.00 -6.19
CA PRO A 61 1.80 -8.49 -6.96
C PRO A 61 1.35 -8.73 -8.40
N VAL A 62 2.07 -8.16 -9.35
CA VAL A 62 1.92 -8.49 -10.75
C VAL A 62 2.62 -9.84 -10.91
N SER A 63 1.94 -10.94 -10.51
CA SER A 63 2.43 -12.27 -10.87
C SER A 63 2.57 -12.30 -12.38
N GLU A 64 3.80 -12.42 -12.83
CA GLU A 64 4.20 -12.71 -14.19
C GLU A 64 3.53 -14.03 -14.56
N ARG A 65 2.30 -13.94 -15.08
CA ARG A 65 1.58 -15.11 -15.55
C ARG A 65 2.08 -15.38 -16.97
N GLY A 66 3.25 -16.00 -17.05
CA GLY A 66 3.83 -16.59 -18.26
C GLY A 66 4.63 -15.62 -19.11
#